data_AF-A0A926UWZ7-F1
#
_entry.id   AF-A0A926UWZ7-F1
#
_cell.length_a   1.000
_cell.length_b   1.000
_cell.length_c   1.000
_cell.angle_alpha   90.00
_cell.angle_beta   90.00
_cell.angle_gamma   90.00
#
_symmetry.space_group_name_H-M   'P 1'
#
loop_
_entity.id
_entity.type
_entity.pdbx_description
1 polymer ?
#
loop_
_entity_poly.entity_id
_entity_poly.type
_entity_poly.pdbx_seq_one_letter_code
_entity_poly.pdbx_strand_id
1 'polypeptide(L)'
;MNQRSPYYSLLHPKPLARRVSSFGFPRDLGDRFQVLHKWLRFASDGKPSNLITEAQFLHDIFVDILGYRSPFETTIGAWELELHPKPVLGFFAEDLVNVIVEISINTAEQGAIIKPEPEHETTEWLVVLDYREICLYHRHVSSLFCQRFAWESLADLEQLKAFYFLLSRRTLLKGIANSDERSRTTQLLEESHQLESEILKNFYSHYSKIRGQLIKDFRYRLQALSQSAPSEDAMPEAQLPSMDTSQAIEIAIYQAQKLLNRILFVAYCEDRQLLPEHLIKDAYEFVNPYLEQPIWENYKAIFRWVHQGNKRYRIPIEAYPLSIFASDRLLDQALFVGDELCRQIKEITRFDFEQDITRHMLTGLLDESLKELAQYRKDLSYLSKRRSPKLPCKNILQSESVIKILQHHLSLTAPQVQSPASLDNESDRERATIDYCCEYQKRLLNIKVVHPKCGSGVFLVTALEFLISEHERIHYLITKFAPDASQSAFVSLADSAMYILQHNLFGCDVSAEAVDMTRLVLCLRSLEVSKSLPNVNQNIQLGELANCDFGEEFKLASDRGELVILK
;
A
#
# COMPACT_ATOMS: atom_id res chain seq x y z
N MET A 1 4.31 0.19 12.51
CA MET A 1 3.37 -0.89 12.11
C MET A 1 3.83 -1.45 10.76
N ASN A 2 4.49 -2.61 10.73
CA ASN A 2 4.94 -3.22 9.48
C ASN A 2 3.75 -3.86 8.75
N GLN A 3 3.11 -3.11 7.86
CA GLN A 3 1.98 -3.60 7.08
C GLN A 3 2.46 -4.47 5.92
N ARG A 4 2.58 -5.77 6.19
CA ARG A 4 2.80 -6.83 5.20
C ARG A 4 1.46 -7.20 4.56
N SER A 5 1.01 -6.50 3.52
CA SER A 5 -0.21 -6.91 2.80
C SER A 5 -0.55 -6.11 1.54
N PRO A 6 -1.26 -6.71 0.55
CA PRO A 6 -2.10 -5.98 -0.42
C PRO A 6 -3.18 -5.10 0.19
N TYR A 7 -3.51 -5.31 1.45
CA TYR A 7 -4.56 -4.58 2.12
C TYR A 7 -4.08 -3.27 2.75
N TYR A 8 -4.95 -2.28 2.71
CA TYR A 8 -4.79 -1.01 3.41
C TYR A 8 -5.15 -1.18 4.89
N SER A 9 -4.51 -0.38 5.74
CA SER A 9 -4.88 -0.29 7.16
C SER A 9 -6.35 0.04 7.32
N LEU A 10 -7.07 -0.74 8.13
CA LEU A 10 -8.44 -0.40 8.50
C LEU A 10 -8.53 0.84 9.40
N LEU A 11 -7.49 1.06 10.23
CA LEU A 11 -7.47 2.11 11.24
C LEU A 11 -6.28 3.05 11.03
N HIS A 12 -6.49 4.33 11.33
CA HIS A 12 -5.43 5.33 11.23
C HIS A 12 -4.49 5.21 12.44
N PRO A 13 -3.16 5.30 12.24
CA PRO A 13 -2.18 5.05 13.31
C PRO A 13 -2.29 6.06 14.48
N LYS A 14 -2.54 7.34 14.21
CA LYS A 14 -2.62 8.38 15.26
C LYS A 14 -3.76 8.16 16.29
N PRO A 15 -5.04 8.01 15.88
CA PRO A 15 -6.11 7.66 16.81
C PRO A 15 -5.87 6.35 17.55
N LEU A 16 -5.34 5.33 16.86
CA LEU A 16 -5.01 4.03 17.47
C LEU A 16 -3.97 4.19 18.59
N ALA A 17 -2.85 4.84 18.30
CA ALA A 17 -1.79 5.09 19.28
C ALA A 17 -2.30 5.90 20.50
N ARG A 18 -3.16 6.90 20.26
CA ARG A 18 -3.81 7.69 21.32
C ARG A 18 -4.73 6.83 22.19
N ARG A 19 -5.58 5.99 21.58
CA ARG A 19 -6.50 5.12 22.34
C ARG A 19 -5.73 4.05 23.11
N VAL A 20 -4.72 3.45 22.50
CA VAL A 20 -3.81 2.47 23.11
C VAL A 20 -3.09 3.07 24.32
N SER A 21 -2.51 4.27 24.21
CA SER A 21 -1.77 4.89 25.33
C SER A 21 -2.66 5.22 26.53
N SER A 22 -3.93 5.53 26.30
CA SER A 22 -4.93 5.80 27.34
C SER A 22 -5.60 4.55 27.93
N PHE A 23 -5.33 3.36 27.38
CA PHE A 23 -6.04 2.15 27.75
C PHE A 23 -5.38 1.43 28.95
N GLY A 24 -6.20 1.05 29.93
CA GLY A 24 -5.78 0.26 31.09
C GLY A 24 -5.64 -1.23 30.74
N PHE A 25 -4.43 -1.65 30.38
CA PHE A 25 -4.08 -3.05 30.08
C PHE A 25 -4.04 -3.94 31.33
N PRO A 26 -4.32 -5.25 31.20
CA PRO A 26 -4.07 -6.22 32.25
C PRO A 26 -2.58 -6.24 32.65
N ARG A 27 -2.30 -6.41 33.96
CA ARG A 27 -0.91 -6.46 34.46
C ARG A 27 -0.15 -7.68 33.95
N ASP A 28 -0.88 -8.75 33.69
CA ASP A 28 -0.45 -10.05 33.19
C ASP A 28 -0.49 -10.15 31.66
N LEU A 29 -0.63 -9.04 30.91
CA LEU A 29 -0.73 -9.07 29.44
C LEU A 29 0.46 -9.78 28.78
N GLY A 30 1.68 -9.54 29.29
CA GLY A 30 2.88 -10.22 28.81
C GLY A 30 2.85 -11.74 29.06
N ASP A 31 2.32 -12.17 30.20
CA ASP A 31 2.20 -13.58 30.57
C ASP A 31 1.13 -14.28 29.72
N ARG A 32 -0.02 -13.62 29.50
CA ARG A 32 -1.06 -14.08 28.58
C ARG A 32 -0.50 -14.34 27.18
N PHE A 33 0.39 -13.47 26.71
CA PHE A 33 0.98 -13.61 25.39
C PHE A 33 1.89 -14.83 25.26
N GLN A 34 2.43 -15.38 26.36
CA GLN A 34 3.23 -16.60 26.30
C GLN A 34 2.45 -17.80 25.77
N VAL A 35 1.10 -17.78 25.89
CA VAL A 35 0.21 -18.78 25.29
C VAL A 35 0.38 -18.84 23.76
N LEU A 36 0.67 -17.71 23.10
CA LEU A 36 0.92 -17.69 21.65
C LEU A 36 2.23 -18.38 21.24
N HIS A 37 3.22 -18.53 22.14
CA HIS A 37 4.44 -19.28 21.81
C HIS A 37 4.15 -20.76 21.52
N LYS A 38 3.15 -21.35 22.19
CA LYS A 38 2.68 -22.71 21.91
C LYS A 38 2.20 -22.82 20.45
N TRP A 39 1.43 -21.83 19.99
CA TRP A 39 0.84 -21.82 18.65
C TRP A 39 1.82 -21.42 17.56
N LEU A 40 2.76 -20.52 17.85
CA LEU A 40 3.90 -20.23 16.97
C LEU A 40 4.73 -21.49 16.73
N ARG A 41 5.04 -22.26 17.78
CA ARG A 41 5.73 -23.55 17.65
C ARG A 41 4.88 -24.55 16.86
N PHE A 42 3.58 -24.63 17.16
CA PHE A 42 2.67 -25.50 16.41
C PHE A 42 2.65 -25.19 14.91
N ALA A 43 2.64 -23.90 14.54
CA ALA A 43 2.72 -23.45 13.16
C ALA A 43 4.03 -23.88 12.48
N SER A 44 5.15 -23.79 13.19
CA SER A 44 6.48 -24.21 12.71
C SER A 44 6.66 -25.72 12.64
N ASP A 45 6.14 -26.47 13.62
CA ASP A 45 6.27 -27.94 13.72
C ASP A 45 5.45 -28.69 12.66
N GLY A 46 4.56 -27.98 11.96
CA GLY A 46 3.87 -28.45 10.76
C GLY A 46 2.75 -29.47 10.97
N LYS A 47 2.43 -29.82 12.22
CA LYS A 47 1.39 -30.81 12.58
C LYS A 47 0.03 -30.50 11.94
N PRO A 48 -0.72 -31.51 11.47
CA PRO A 48 -2.04 -31.29 10.91
C PRO A 48 -3.01 -30.79 11.99
N SER A 49 -3.77 -29.74 11.66
CA SER A 49 -4.84 -29.23 12.51
C SER A 49 -6.03 -30.19 12.50
N ASN A 50 -6.64 -30.42 13.66
CA ASN A 50 -7.92 -31.12 13.80
C ASN A 50 -8.91 -30.23 14.58
N LEU A 51 -10.19 -30.61 14.61
CA LEU A 51 -11.24 -29.83 15.27
C LEU A 51 -10.95 -29.54 16.76
N ILE A 52 -10.28 -30.47 17.46
CA ILE A 52 -9.92 -30.30 18.87
C ILE A 52 -8.83 -29.24 19.03
N THR A 53 -7.80 -29.31 18.18
CA THR A 53 -6.69 -28.36 18.16
C THR A 53 -7.17 -26.96 17.79
N GLU A 54 -8.09 -26.88 16.83
CA GLU A 54 -8.73 -25.64 16.40
C GLU A 54 -9.58 -25.00 17.51
N ALA A 55 -10.42 -25.80 18.18
CA ALA A 55 -11.20 -25.34 19.33
C ALA A 55 -10.29 -24.85 20.47
N GLN A 56 -9.18 -25.55 20.74
CA GLN A 56 -8.21 -25.13 21.74
C GLN A 56 -7.49 -23.85 21.32
N PHE A 57 -7.13 -23.70 20.05
CA PHE A 57 -6.49 -22.49 19.53
C PHE A 57 -7.39 -21.27 19.69
N LEU A 58 -8.67 -21.39 19.34
CA LEU A 58 -9.65 -20.34 19.53
C LEU A 58 -9.88 -20.01 21.01
N HIS A 59 -9.96 -21.02 21.87
CA HIS A 59 -10.10 -20.81 23.31
C HIS A 59 -8.90 -20.05 23.88
N ASP A 60 -7.68 -20.51 23.60
CA ASP A 60 -6.44 -19.89 24.05
C ASP A 60 -6.35 -18.40 23.61
N ILE A 61 -6.77 -18.07 22.38
CA ILE A 61 -6.76 -16.68 21.89
C ILE A 61 -7.90 -15.85 22.50
N PHE A 62 -9.14 -16.29 22.34
CA PHE A 62 -10.29 -15.45 22.68
C PHE A 62 -10.58 -15.45 24.17
N VAL A 63 -10.44 -16.57 24.87
CA VAL A 63 -10.69 -16.64 26.31
C VAL A 63 -9.46 -16.19 27.10
N ASP A 64 -8.33 -16.89 26.97
CA ASP A 64 -7.19 -16.68 27.87
C ASP A 64 -6.48 -15.34 27.61
N ILE A 65 -6.26 -15.02 26.33
CA ILE A 65 -5.60 -13.75 25.95
C ILE A 65 -6.59 -12.60 25.96
N LEU A 66 -7.68 -12.68 25.18
CA LEU A 66 -8.57 -11.53 24.92
C LEU A 66 -9.69 -11.34 25.95
N GLY A 67 -9.90 -12.31 26.86
CA GLY A 67 -10.78 -12.19 28.02
C GLY A 67 -12.27 -12.34 27.74
N TYR A 68 -12.64 -13.11 26.72
CA TYR A 68 -14.04 -13.46 26.44
C TYR A 68 -14.52 -14.58 27.37
N ARG A 69 -15.82 -14.60 27.68
CA ARG A 69 -16.42 -15.67 28.49
C ARG A 69 -16.58 -16.95 27.69
N SER A 70 -16.03 -18.03 28.25
CA SER A 70 -16.06 -19.37 27.67
C SER A 70 -17.45 -20.02 27.81
N PRO A 71 -17.90 -20.81 26.83
CA PRO A 71 -19.14 -21.58 26.95
C PRO A 71 -19.03 -22.69 28.02
N PHE A 72 -17.81 -23.01 28.46
CA PHE A 72 -17.54 -24.04 29.47
C PHE A 72 -17.57 -23.50 30.91
N GLU A 73 -17.71 -22.18 31.11
CA GLU A 73 -17.84 -21.58 32.44
C GLU A 73 -19.27 -21.74 32.97
N THR A 74 -19.47 -22.73 33.83
CA THR A 74 -20.78 -23.19 34.35
C THR A 74 -21.50 -22.24 35.32
N THR A 75 -20.93 -21.08 35.66
CA THR A 75 -21.44 -20.23 36.76
C THR A 75 -22.36 -19.10 36.31
N ILE A 76 -22.36 -18.75 35.02
CA ILE A 76 -23.13 -17.65 34.46
C ILE A 76 -23.74 -18.22 33.19
N GLY A 77 -25.05 -18.39 33.11
CA GLY A 77 -25.75 -18.94 31.93
C GLY A 77 -25.66 -18.06 30.66
N ALA A 78 -24.63 -17.22 30.56
CA ALA A 78 -24.32 -16.40 29.41
C ALA A 78 -22.81 -16.46 29.09
N TRP A 79 -22.51 -16.75 27.83
CA TRP A 79 -21.15 -16.84 27.29
C TRP A 79 -20.98 -15.89 26.10
N GLU A 80 -19.74 -15.69 25.66
CA GLU A 80 -19.41 -14.69 24.63
C GLU A 80 -18.65 -15.28 23.43
N LEU A 81 -18.16 -16.52 23.53
CA LEU A 81 -17.56 -17.29 22.44
C LEU A 81 -18.38 -18.56 22.18
N GLU A 82 -18.94 -18.68 20.98
CA GLU A 82 -19.61 -19.91 20.53
C GLU A 82 -18.74 -20.57 19.45
N LEU A 83 -18.49 -21.88 19.56
CA LEU A 83 -17.61 -22.61 18.64
C LEU A 83 -18.40 -23.37 17.56
N HIS A 84 -19.66 -23.71 17.82
CA HIS A 84 -20.49 -24.51 16.91
C HIS A 84 -21.80 -23.79 16.54
N PRO A 85 -22.28 -23.89 15.28
CA PRO A 85 -21.71 -24.64 14.15
C PRO A 85 -20.51 -23.96 13.50
N LYS A 86 -20.32 -22.65 13.71
CA LYS A 86 -19.14 -21.88 13.31
C LYS A 86 -18.67 -20.98 14.46
N PRO A 87 -17.36 -20.70 14.55
CA PRO A 87 -16.84 -19.82 15.58
C PRO A 87 -17.37 -18.38 15.46
N VAL A 88 -18.00 -17.87 16.53
CA VAL A 88 -18.54 -16.51 16.59
C VAL A 88 -18.35 -15.89 17.98
N LEU A 89 -18.30 -14.55 18.03
CA LEU A 89 -18.32 -13.79 19.28
C LEU A 89 -19.57 -12.94 19.36
N GLY A 90 -20.11 -12.82 20.56
CA GLY A 90 -21.36 -12.12 20.76
C GLY A 90 -21.87 -12.23 22.18
N PHE A 91 -23.19 -12.21 22.30
CA PHE A 91 -23.88 -12.44 23.55
C PHE A 91 -24.80 -13.64 23.37
N PHE A 92 -24.54 -14.69 24.14
CA PHE A 92 -25.25 -15.95 24.06
C PHE A 92 -25.82 -16.31 25.43
N ALA A 93 -27.04 -16.81 25.44
CA ALA A 93 -27.72 -17.43 26.59
C ALA A 93 -28.70 -18.48 26.05
N GLU A 94 -29.39 -19.22 26.92
CA GLU A 94 -30.36 -20.23 26.51
C GLU A 94 -31.44 -19.71 25.53
N ASP A 95 -31.82 -18.43 25.64
CA ASP A 95 -32.86 -17.77 24.85
C ASP A 95 -32.35 -16.57 24.01
N LEU A 96 -31.04 -16.31 24.00
CA LEU A 96 -30.45 -15.16 23.33
C LEU A 96 -29.31 -15.60 22.39
N VAL A 97 -29.43 -15.21 21.12
CA VAL A 97 -28.35 -15.32 20.13
C VAL A 97 -28.16 -13.97 19.49
N ASN A 98 -27.04 -13.31 19.82
CA ASN A 98 -26.67 -12.03 19.22
C ASN A 98 -25.19 -12.06 18.79
N VAL A 99 -24.97 -12.30 17.50
CA VAL A 99 -23.64 -12.43 16.91
C VAL A 99 -23.12 -11.04 16.53
N ILE A 100 -21.95 -10.67 17.06
CA ILE A 100 -21.29 -9.38 16.77
C ILE A 100 -20.06 -9.58 15.88
N VAL A 101 -19.36 -10.70 16.05
CA VAL A 101 -18.16 -11.04 15.31
C VAL A 101 -18.28 -12.44 14.74
N GLU A 102 -18.04 -12.60 13.44
CA GLU A 102 -17.88 -13.91 12.82
C GLU A 102 -16.40 -14.23 12.66
N ILE A 103 -15.99 -15.44 13.06
CA ILE A 103 -14.60 -15.88 13.00
C ILE A 103 -14.49 -16.96 11.91
N SER A 104 -13.56 -16.76 10.98
CA SER A 104 -13.21 -17.72 9.93
C SER A 104 -11.76 -18.16 10.09
N ILE A 105 -11.52 -19.46 10.04
CA ILE A 105 -10.17 -20.03 10.11
C ILE A 105 -9.75 -20.45 8.72
N ASN A 106 -8.65 -19.87 8.25
CA ASN A 106 -8.06 -20.18 6.95
C ASN A 106 -6.92 -21.19 7.14
N THR A 107 -6.72 -22.08 6.18
CA THR A 107 -5.50 -22.89 6.11
C THR A 107 -4.42 -22.15 5.33
N ALA A 108 -3.15 -22.39 5.67
CA ALA A 108 -2.03 -21.76 4.94
C ALA A 108 -2.00 -22.11 3.43
N GLU A 109 -2.72 -23.16 3.03
CA GLU A 109 -2.85 -23.62 1.65
C GLU A 109 -3.86 -22.79 0.83
N GLN A 110 -4.80 -22.09 1.49
CA GLN A 110 -5.95 -21.43 0.86
C GLN A 110 -5.65 -20.06 0.22
N GLY A 111 -4.41 -19.58 0.23
CA GLY A 111 -4.04 -18.33 -0.47
C GLY A 111 -4.18 -17.06 0.38
N ALA A 112 -4.23 -15.92 -0.30
CA ALA A 112 -4.54 -14.62 0.28
C ALA A 112 -5.83 -14.63 1.12
N ILE A 113 -5.81 -13.95 2.27
CA ILE A 113 -6.96 -13.85 3.19
C ILE A 113 -8.06 -13.00 2.55
N ILE A 114 -9.13 -13.64 2.09
CA ILE A 114 -10.30 -12.94 1.55
C ILE A 114 -11.26 -12.66 2.71
N LYS A 115 -11.79 -11.44 2.75
CA LYS A 115 -12.87 -11.08 3.68
C LYS A 115 -14.10 -11.96 3.39
N PRO A 116 -14.61 -12.73 4.37
CA PRO A 116 -15.80 -13.55 4.19
C PRO A 116 -17.06 -12.69 4.11
N GLU A 117 -18.10 -13.23 3.47
CA GLU A 117 -19.44 -12.63 3.49
C GLU A 117 -20.10 -12.93 4.84
N PRO A 118 -20.66 -11.91 5.52
CA PRO A 118 -21.23 -12.08 6.85
C PRO A 118 -22.59 -12.80 6.79
N GLU A 119 -22.80 -13.78 7.64
CA GLU A 119 -23.99 -14.64 7.65
C GLU A 119 -25.13 -14.10 8.53
N HIS A 120 -24.82 -13.43 9.65
CA HIS A 120 -25.82 -12.96 10.62
C HIS A 120 -26.08 -11.47 10.49
N GLU A 121 -27.35 -11.03 10.47
CA GLU A 121 -27.72 -9.61 10.32
C GLU A 121 -27.09 -8.69 11.37
N THR A 122 -26.77 -9.18 12.57
CA THR A 122 -26.17 -8.41 13.66
C THR A 122 -24.65 -8.28 13.58
N THR A 123 -23.97 -9.03 12.70
CA THR A 123 -22.50 -9.05 12.58
C THR A 123 -21.93 -7.66 12.22
N GLU A 124 -21.10 -7.09 13.09
CA GLU A 124 -20.42 -5.82 12.82
C GLU A 124 -18.99 -6.06 12.29
N TRP A 125 -18.33 -7.08 12.84
CA TRP A 125 -16.93 -7.39 12.59
C TRP A 125 -16.73 -8.80 12.05
N LEU A 126 -15.70 -8.98 11.25
CA LEU A 126 -15.27 -10.28 10.77
C LEU A 126 -13.80 -10.46 11.14
N VAL A 127 -13.47 -11.60 11.72
CA VAL A 127 -12.10 -11.97 12.05
C VAL A 127 -11.72 -13.16 11.20
N VAL A 128 -10.61 -13.03 10.47
CA VAL A 128 -10.03 -14.15 9.74
C VAL A 128 -8.66 -14.42 10.32
N LEU A 129 -8.38 -15.66 10.71
CA LEU A 129 -7.08 -16.02 11.27
C LEU A 129 -6.60 -17.37 10.75
N ASP A 130 -5.28 -17.55 10.83
CA ASP A 130 -4.62 -18.84 10.73
C ASP A 130 -3.58 -18.96 11.86
N TYR A 131 -2.75 -19.99 11.83
CA TYR A 131 -1.70 -20.20 12.82
C TYR A 131 -0.49 -19.24 12.69
N ARG A 132 -0.53 -18.25 11.80
CA ARG A 132 0.54 -17.24 11.55
C ARG A 132 0.09 -15.80 11.74
N GLU A 133 -1.20 -15.53 11.52
CA GLU A 133 -1.74 -14.18 11.59
C GLU A 133 -3.24 -14.12 11.88
N ILE A 134 -3.68 -12.91 12.20
CA ILE A 134 -5.09 -12.54 12.39
C ILE A 134 -5.39 -11.19 11.71
N CYS A 135 -6.53 -11.15 11.03
CA CYS A 135 -7.04 -10.01 10.29
C CYS A 135 -8.42 -9.63 10.83
N LEU A 136 -8.59 -8.35 11.19
CA LEU A 136 -9.86 -7.76 11.58
C LEU A 136 -10.42 -6.94 10.41
N TYR A 137 -11.66 -7.25 10.04
CA TYR A 137 -12.44 -6.54 9.03
C TYR A 137 -13.73 -5.98 9.64
N HIS A 138 -14.22 -4.90 9.06
CA HIS A 138 -15.54 -4.36 9.38
C HIS A 138 -16.53 -4.70 8.26
N ARG A 139 -17.78 -5.07 8.60
CA ARG A 139 -18.82 -5.49 7.64
C ARG A 139 -18.98 -4.52 6.47
N HIS A 140 -19.08 -3.23 6.74
CA HIS A 140 -19.38 -2.21 5.74
C HIS A 140 -18.17 -1.61 5.01
N VAL A 141 -16.95 -2.08 5.32
CA VAL A 141 -15.73 -1.61 4.64
C VAL A 141 -15.30 -2.63 3.59
N SER A 142 -14.70 -2.18 2.47
CA SER A 142 -14.17 -3.08 1.42
C SER A 142 -13.20 -4.12 2.00
N SER A 143 -13.16 -5.31 1.37
CA SER A 143 -12.21 -6.38 1.69
C SER A 143 -10.75 -5.95 1.56
N LEU A 144 -10.48 -4.84 0.85
CA LEU A 144 -9.16 -4.25 0.71
C LEU A 144 -8.64 -3.57 1.98
N PHE A 145 -9.48 -3.39 3.00
CA PHE A 145 -9.09 -2.74 4.25
C PHE A 145 -9.22 -3.73 5.40
N CYS A 146 -8.10 -3.99 6.07
CA CYS A 146 -8.08 -4.83 7.25
C CYS A 146 -7.01 -4.36 8.24
N GLN A 147 -7.22 -4.67 9.52
CA GLN A 147 -6.17 -4.56 10.51
C GLN A 147 -5.56 -5.93 10.74
N ARG A 148 -4.31 -6.09 10.29
CA ARG A 148 -3.58 -7.36 10.34
C ARG A 148 -2.54 -7.35 11.46
N PHE A 149 -2.38 -8.50 12.10
CA PHE A 149 -1.33 -8.80 13.06
C PHE A 149 -0.72 -10.15 12.74
N ALA A 150 0.58 -10.18 12.44
CA ALA A 150 1.34 -11.43 12.40
C ALA A 150 1.67 -11.84 13.83
N TRP A 151 1.50 -13.10 14.20
CA TRP A 151 1.75 -13.57 15.57
C TRP A 151 3.19 -13.29 16.01
N GLU A 152 4.16 -13.43 15.10
CA GLU A 152 5.57 -13.08 15.34
C GLU A 152 5.76 -11.61 15.71
N SER A 153 4.98 -10.71 15.09
CA SER A 153 5.10 -9.26 15.32
C SER A 153 4.60 -8.84 16.69
N LEU A 154 3.77 -9.66 17.34
CA LEU A 154 3.23 -9.37 18.66
C LEU A 154 4.23 -9.63 19.80
N ALA A 155 5.44 -10.11 19.49
CA ALA A 155 6.57 -10.05 20.43
C ALA A 155 6.96 -8.60 20.75
N ASP A 156 6.67 -7.65 19.85
CA ASP A 156 6.76 -6.23 20.13
C ASP A 156 5.58 -5.77 21.03
N LEU A 157 5.90 -5.08 22.13
CA LEU A 157 4.92 -4.69 23.12
C LEU A 157 3.89 -3.68 22.59
N GLU A 158 4.27 -2.80 21.66
CA GLU A 158 3.34 -1.84 21.07
C GLU A 158 2.34 -2.55 20.14
N GLN A 159 2.83 -3.49 19.33
CA GLN A 159 1.96 -4.34 18.50
C GLN A 159 1.02 -5.20 19.37
N LEU A 160 1.53 -5.79 20.46
CA LEU A 160 0.71 -6.55 21.40
C LEU A 160 -0.40 -5.70 22.03
N LYS A 161 -0.07 -4.48 22.46
CA LYS A 161 -1.04 -3.55 23.03
C LYS A 161 -2.09 -3.13 22.01
N ALA A 162 -1.70 -2.87 20.76
CA ALA A 162 -2.64 -2.55 19.69
C ALA A 162 -3.56 -3.74 19.38
N PHE A 163 -3.01 -4.96 19.26
CA PHE A 163 -3.77 -6.20 19.08
C PHE A 163 -4.80 -6.38 20.20
N TYR A 164 -4.35 -6.34 21.46
CA TYR A 164 -5.24 -6.51 22.61
C TYR A 164 -6.31 -5.42 22.64
N PHE A 165 -5.93 -4.15 22.44
CA PHE A 165 -6.89 -3.05 22.43
C PHE A 165 -7.96 -3.22 21.37
N LEU A 166 -7.65 -3.75 20.18
CA LEU A 166 -8.65 -3.87 19.11
C LEU A 166 -9.57 -5.07 19.26
N LEU A 167 -9.03 -6.19 19.72
CA LEU A 167 -9.74 -7.47 19.73
C LEU A 167 -10.22 -7.91 21.11
N SER A 168 -9.86 -7.23 22.21
CA SER A 168 -10.31 -7.68 23.54
C SER A 168 -11.83 -7.56 23.70
N ARG A 169 -12.38 -8.40 24.58
CA ARG A 169 -13.78 -8.34 25.02
C ARG A 169 -14.22 -6.95 25.46
N ARG A 170 -13.31 -6.17 26.07
CA ARG A 170 -13.59 -4.83 26.62
C ARG A 170 -13.74 -3.74 25.56
N THR A 171 -13.37 -4.00 24.32
CA THR A 171 -13.24 -2.99 23.27
C THR A 171 -13.96 -3.35 21.98
N LEU A 172 -13.92 -4.62 21.58
CA LEU A 172 -14.58 -5.11 20.37
C LEU A 172 -16.09 -5.31 20.57
N LEU A 173 -16.49 -5.90 21.71
CA LEU A 173 -17.90 -6.03 22.07
C LEU A 173 -18.44 -4.75 22.73
N LYS A 174 -19.77 -4.59 22.65
CA LYS A 174 -20.52 -3.57 23.40
C LYS A 174 -20.57 -3.95 24.89
N GLY A 175 -21.00 -3.02 25.74
CA GLY A 175 -21.19 -3.33 27.17
C GLY A 175 -22.31 -4.33 27.43
N ILE A 176 -23.37 -4.29 26.62
CA ILE A 176 -24.62 -5.07 26.76
C ILE A 176 -25.11 -5.43 25.35
N ALA A 177 -25.73 -6.62 25.20
CA ALA A 177 -26.18 -7.19 23.93
C ALA A 177 -26.99 -6.23 23.03
N ASN A 178 -27.99 -5.55 23.60
CA ASN A 178 -28.94 -4.72 22.84
C ASN A 178 -28.68 -3.22 23.02
N SER A 179 -27.45 -2.84 23.34
CA SER A 179 -27.09 -1.43 23.45
C SER A 179 -26.92 -0.79 22.07
N ASP A 180 -27.46 0.41 21.91
CA ASP A 180 -27.15 1.29 20.78
C ASP A 180 -25.74 1.91 20.88
N GLU A 181 -25.07 1.74 22.03
CA GLU A 181 -23.72 2.23 22.24
C GLU A 181 -22.72 1.51 21.32
N ARG A 182 -21.91 2.30 20.60
CA ARG A 182 -20.83 1.78 19.76
C ARG A 182 -19.71 1.21 20.62
N SER A 183 -19.15 0.07 20.23
CA SER A 183 -17.94 -0.47 20.87
C SER A 183 -16.76 0.48 20.69
N ARG A 184 -15.74 0.37 21.54
CA ARG A 184 -14.56 1.26 21.47
C ARG A 184 -13.82 1.09 20.16
N THR A 185 -13.78 -0.12 19.62
CA THR A 185 -13.18 -0.41 18.31
C THR A 185 -13.98 0.24 17.17
N THR A 186 -15.32 0.25 17.23
CA THR A 186 -16.17 0.95 16.24
C THR A 186 -16.00 2.47 16.33
N GLN A 187 -15.97 3.04 17.54
CA GLN A 187 -15.69 4.47 17.73
C GLN A 187 -14.31 4.86 17.15
N LEU A 188 -13.30 4.01 17.34
CA LEU A 188 -11.97 4.25 16.77
C LEU A 188 -11.96 4.22 15.23
N LEU A 189 -12.76 3.35 14.61
CA LEU A 189 -12.93 3.33 13.15
C LEU A 189 -13.56 4.62 12.63
N GLU A 190 -14.62 5.09 13.29
CA GLU A 190 -15.27 6.37 12.96
C GLU A 190 -14.31 7.56 13.13
N GLU A 191 -13.56 7.60 14.24
CA GLU A 191 -12.51 8.60 14.48
C GLU A 191 -11.42 8.57 13.40
N SER A 192 -11.01 7.38 12.96
CA SER A 192 -10.01 7.19 11.92
C SER A 192 -10.49 7.77 10.58
N HIS A 193 -11.71 7.42 10.15
CA HIS A 193 -12.27 7.94 8.89
C HIS A 193 -12.45 9.46 8.91
N GLN A 194 -12.87 10.02 10.05
CA GLN A 194 -13.02 11.47 10.21
C GLN A 194 -11.67 12.18 10.11
N LEU A 195 -10.66 11.69 10.83
CA LEU A 195 -9.32 12.26 10.82
C LEU A 195 -8.69 12.18 9.41
N GLU A 196 -8.78 11.02 8.76
CA GLU A 196 -8.26 10.83 7.40
C GLU A 196 -8.91 11.81 6.41
N SER A 197 -10.22 11.99 6.52
CA SER A 197 -10.96 12.94 5.68
C SER A 197 -10.52 14.40 5.91
N GLU A 198 -10.27 14.78 7.17
CA GLU A 198 -9.81 16.11 7.54
C GLU A 198 -8.38 16.38 7.06
N ILE A 199 -7.45 15.46 7.33
CA ILE A 199 -6.05 15.56 6.91
C ILE A 199 -5.98 15.63 5.39
N LEU A 200 -6.65 14.72 4.68
CA LEU A 200 -6.61 14.66 3.22
C LEU A 200 -7.19 15.93 2.61
N LYS A 201 -8.32 16.44 3.13
CA LYS A 201 -8.92 17.69 2.66
C LYS A 201 -7.98 18.88 2.86
N ASN A 202 -7.34 18.97 4.02
CA ASN A 202 -6.39 20.02 4.34
C ASN A 202 -5.17 19.95 3.39
N PHE A 203 -4.51 18.80 3.34
CA PHE A 203 -3.36 18.56 2.47
C PHE A 203 -3.68 18.87 1.00
N TYR A 204 -4.76 18.27 0.48
CA TYR A 204 -5.11 18.40 -0.93
C TYR A 204 -5.45 19.84 -1.33
N SER A 205 -6.04 20.62 -0.41
CA SER A 205 -6.34 22.03 -0.67
C SER A 205 -5.10 22.89 -0.88
N HIS A 206 -4.01 22.60 -0.14
CA HIS A 206 -2.73 23.27 -0.31
C HIS A 206 -2.03 22.79 -1.58
N TYR A 207 -1.98 21.47 -1.75
CA TYR A 207 -1.35 20.81 -2.90
C TYR A 207 -1.95 21.26 -4.24
N SER A 208 -3.28 21.22 -4.38
CA SER A 208 -3.98 21.65 -5.61
C SER A 208 -3.80 23.14 -5.90
N LYS A 209 -3.77 23.99 -4.87
CA LYS A 209 -3.52 25.42 -5.01
C LYS A 209 -2.11 25.69 -5.53
N ILE A 210 -1.09 25.06 -4.95
CA ILE A 210 0.30 25.20 -5.37
C ILE A 210 0.45 24.74 -6.82
N ARG A 211 -0.13 23.57 -7.16
CA ARG A 211 -0.16 23.08 -8.54
C ARG A 211 -0.74 24.10 -9.50
N GLY A 212 -1.91 24.66 -9.17
CA GLY A 212 -2.56 25.62 -10.06
C GLY A 212 -1.77 26.92 -10.23
N GLN A 213 -1.04 27.36 -9.21
CA GLN A 213 -0.15 28.51 -9.31
C GLN A 213 1.10 28.20 -10.16
N LEU A 214 1.71 27.03 -9.98
CA LEU A 214 2.83 26.56 -10.79
C LEU A 214 2.44 26.48 -12.27
N ILE A 215 1.28 25.90 -12.59
CA ILE A 215 0.78 25.81 -13.97
C ILE A 215 0.63 27.20 -14.59
N LYS A 216 0.05 28.16 -13.85
CA LYS A 216 -0.14 29.53 -14.35
C LYS A 216 1.20 30.24 -14.59
N ASP A 217 2.13 30.14 -13.64
CA ASP A 217 3.46 30.76 -13.73
C ASP A 217 4.29 30.15 -14.86
N PHE A 218 4.36 28.81 -14.95
CA PHE A 218 5.09 28.11 -16.01
C PHE A 218 4.51 28.41 -17.39
N ARG A 219 3.19 28.44 -17.54
CA ARG A 219 2.55 28.81 -18.81
C ARG A 219 2.94 30.22 -19.23
N TYR A 220 2.86 31.18 -18.31
CA TYR A 220 3.20 32.58 -18.60
C TYR A 220 4.67 32.71 -19.05
N ARG A 221 5.60 32.03 -18.37
CA ARG A 221 7.02 32.03 -18.72
C ARG A 221 7.28 31.38 -20.08
N LEU A 222 6.66 30.24 -20.38
CA LEU A 222 6.79 29.57 -21.68
C LEU A 222 6.29 30.46 -22.82
N GLN A 223 5.18 31.17 -22.60
CA GLN A 223 4.64 32.12 -23.57
C GLN A 223 5.60 33.32 -23.77
N ALA A 224 6.17 33.86 -22.69
CA ALA A 224 7.16 34.93 -22.79
C ALA A 224 8.43 34.50 -23.55
N LEU A 225 8.94 33.29 -23.28
CA LEU A 225 10.09 32.71 -23.97
C LEU A 225 9.84 32.47 -25.47
N SER A 226 8.60 32.13 -25.84
CA SER A 226 8.21 31.98 -27.25
C SER A 226 8.11 33.31 -28.02
N GLN A 227 7.95 34.43 -27.29
CA GLN A 227 7.78 35.77 -27.85
C GLN A 227 9.09 36.57 -27.88
N SER A 228 10.10 36.20 -27.08
CA SER A 228 11.43 36.81 -27.15
C SER A 228 12.11 36.43 -28.47
N ALA A 229 12.37 37.44 -29.32
CA ALA A 229 13.06 37.27 -30.59
C ALA A 229 14.45 36.62 -30.40
N PRO A 230 14.94 35.82 -31.37
CA PRO A 230 16.30 35.30 -31.32
C PRO A 230 17.26 36.49 -31.33
N SER A 231 17.99 36.69 -30.23
CA SER A 231 19.14 37.59 -30.23
C SER A 231 20.17 37.07 -31.22
N GLU A 232 20.66 37.92 -32.12
CA GLU A 232 21.64 37.59 -33.17
C GLU A 232 22.96 36.99 -32.62
N ASP A 233 23.21 37.11 -31.30
CA ASP A 233 24.39 36.59 -30.60
C ASP A 233 24.18 35.25 -29.84
N ALA A 234 22.99 34.64 -29.88
CA ALA A 234 22.72 33.41 -29.12
C ALA A 234 23.07 32.13 -29.89
N MET A 235 23.77 31.21 -29.21
CA MET A 235 24.15 29.89 -29.72
C MET A 235 22.94 29.12 -30.31
N PRO A 236 23.10 28.46 -31.48
CA PRO A 236 21.99 27.83 -32.20
C PRO A 236 21.29 26.69 -31.45
N GLU A 237 21.90 26.11 -30.41
CA GLU A 237 21.33 25.01 -29.62
C GLU A 237 20.31 25.45 -28.55
N ALA A 238 20.17 26.76 -28.29
CA ALA A 238 19.26 27.33 -27.27
C ALA A 238 17.90 27.79 -27.81
N GLN A 239 17.65 27.62 -29.12
CA GLN A 239 16.39 28.03 -29.74
C GLN A 239 15.28 27.01 -29.44
N LEU A 240 14.37 27.37 -28.54
CA LEU A 240 13.12 26.64 -28.38
C LEU A 240 12.22 26.91 -29.60
N PRO A 241 11.57 25.89 -30.20
CA PRO A 241 10.64 26.09 -31.31
C PRO A 241 9.55 27.11 -30.96
N SER A 242 9.00 27.81 -31.94
CA SER A 242 7.80 28.62 -31.76
C SER A 242 6.68 27.76 -31.17
N MET A 243 6.36 27.96 -29.89
CA MET A 243 5.39 27.14 -29.17
C MET A 243 3.98 27.70 -29.29
N ASP A 244 3.02 26.84 -29.65
CA ASP A 244 1.60 27.18 -29.57
C ASP A 244 1.12 27.24 -28.09
N THR A 245 0.05 28.00 -27.84
CA THR A 245 -0.60 28.11 -26.53
C THR A 245 -1.03 26.76 -25.99
N SER A 246 -1.55 25.85 -26.83
CA SER A 246 -1.93 24.51 -26.39
C SER A 246 -0.73 23.71 -25.89
N GLN A 247 0.38 23.76 -26.62
CA GLN A 247 1.62 23.10 -26.24
C GLN A 247 2.20 23.68 -24.94
N ALA A 248 2.17 25.00 -24.77
CA ALA A 248 2.61 25.66 -23.54
C ALA A 248 1.80 25.21 -22.32
N ILE A 249 0.49 24.96 -22.48
CA ILE A 249 -0.37 24.45 -21.41
C ILE A 249 0.01 23.02 -21.03
N GLU A 250 0.19 22.14 -22.03
CA GLU A 250 0.58 20.75 -21.78
C GLU A 250 1.92 20.65 -21.07
N ILE A 251 2.93 21.41 -21.53
CA ILE A 251 4.25 21.45 -20.89
C ILE A 251 4.14 22.02 -19.47
N ALA A 252 3.41 23.11 -19.26
CA ALA A 252 3.25 23.71 -17.93
C ALA A 252 2.58 22.73 -16.94
N ILE A 253 1.56 22.00 -17.40
CA ILE A 253 0.89 20.95 -16.62
C ILE A 253 1.89 19.85 -16.23
N TYR A 254 2.61 19.31 -17.21
CA TYR A 254 3.58 18.24 -16.98
C TYR A 254 4.67 18.67 -16.00
N GLN A 255 5.29 19.83 -16.22
CA GLN A 255 6.40 20.30 -15.40
C GLN A 255 5.98 20.66 -13.97
N ALA A 256 4.79 21.25 -13.80
CA ALA A 256 4.24 21.50 -12.47
C ALA A 256 4.00 20.19 -11.71
N GLN A 257 3.43 19.18 -12.38
CA GLN A 257 3.16 17.89 -11.76
C GLN A 257 4.45 17.09 -11.48
N LYS A 258 5.43 17.13 -12.39
CA LYS A 258 6.75 16.53 -12.19
C LYS A 258 7.46 17.11 -10.97
N LEU A 259 7.45 18.44 -10.81
CA LEU A 259 7.99 19.10 -9.63
C LEU A 259 7.30 18.62 -8.36
N LEU A 260 5.97 18.59 -8.34
CA LEU A 260 5.22 18.12 -7.16
C LEU A 260 5.48 16.64 -6.86
N ASN A 261 5.64 15.79 -7.86
CA ASN A 261 6.03 14.38 -7.68
C ASN A 261 7.42 14.26 -7.03
N ARG A 262 8.39 15.10 -7.44
CA ARG A 262 9.72 15.17 -6.80
C ARG A 262 9.60 15.55 -5.32
N ILE A 263 8.78 16.55 -5.00
CA ILE A 263 8.57 17.00 -3.62
C ILE A 263 7.88 15.93 -2.77
N LEU A 264 6.83 15.27 -3.30
CA LEU A 264 6.15 14.18 -2.61
C LEU A 264 7.09 13.02 -2.31
N PHE A 265 7.96 12.66 -3.26
CA PHE A 265 8.98 11.63 -3.04
C PHE A 265 9.95 12.01 -1.92
N VAL A 266 10.49 13.24 -1.95
CA VAL A 266 11.42 13.70 -0.93
C VAL A 266 10.76 13.71 0.45
N ALA A 267 9.57 14.31 0.57
CA ALA A 267 8.84 14.35 1.84
C ALA A 267 8.55 12.94 2.39
N TYR A 268 8.09 12.02 1.53
CA TYR A 268 7.88 10.63 1.91
C TYR A 268 9.16 9.94 2.43
N CYS A 269 10.29 10.20 1.78
CA CYS A 269 11.56 9.59 2.15
C CYS A 269 12.20 10.21 3.40
N GLU A 270 12.02 11.52 3.63
CA GLU A 270 12.47 12.21 4.84
C GLU A 270 11.78 11.62 6.08
N ASP A 271 10.46 11.48 6.05
CA ASP A 271 9.67 11.00 7.20
C ASP A 271 9.89 9.51 7.50
N ARG A 272 10.42 8.75 6.54
CA ARG A 272 10.74 7.31 6.68
C ARG A 272 12.23 7.04 6.84
N GLN A 273 13.04 8.06 7.06
CA GLN A 273 14.49 7.95 7.25
C GLN A 273 15.23 7.29 6.06
N LEU A 274 14.65 7.37 4.87
CA LEU A 274 15.27 6.96 3.60
C LEU A 274 16.13 8.09 3.01
N LEU A 275 15.80 9.34 3.34
CA LEU A 275 16.62 10.52 3.12
C LEU A 275 16.87 11.22 4.46
N PRO A 276 17.92 12.07 4.56
CA PRO A 276 18.12 12.93 5.72
C PRO A 276 16.87 13.74 6.03
N GLU A 277 16.54 13.92 7.31
CA GLU A 277 15.35 14.67 7.72
C GLU A 277 15.44 16.15 7.26
N HIS A 278 14.28 16.71 6.90
CA HIS A 278 14.09 18.15 6.68
C HIS A 278 14.90 18.78 5.52
N LEU A 279 15.33 18.05 4.48
CA LEU A 279 16.11 18.63 3.36
C LEU A 279 15.40 19.82 2.71
N ILE A 280 14.11 19.70 2.39
CA ILE A 280 13.36 20.79 1.74
C ILE A 280 13.25 22.02 2.65
N LYS A 281 12.98 21.80 3.95
CA LYS A 281 12.89 22.86 4.94
C LYS A 281 14.25 23.55 5.11
N ASP A 282 15.32 22.79 5.29
CA ASP A 282 16.67 23.29 5.47
C ASP A 282 17.15 24.05 4.23
N ALA A 283 16.83 23.56 3.03
CA ALA A 283 17.14 24.26 1.78
C ALA A 283 16.40 25.58 1.62
N TYR A 284 15.17 25.69 2.15
CA TYR A 284 14.43 26.96 2.16
C TYR A 284 14.99 27.95 3.19
N GLU A 285 15.39 27.45 4.37
CA GLU A 285 15.89 28.28 5.48
C GLU A 285 17.38 28.61 5.35
N PHE A 286 18.09 27.95 4.42
CA PHE A 286 19.50 28.18 4.16
C PHE A 286 19.76 29.55 3.54
N VAL A 287 20.60 30.32 4.23
CA VAL A 287 21.13 31.61 3.74
C VAL A 287 22.61 31.42 3.45
N ASN A 288 23.00 31.61 2.19
CA ASN A 288 24.41 31.58 1.79
C ASN A 288 25.07 32.94 2.12
N PRO A 289 26.04 33.00 3.05
CA PRO A 289 26.64 34.26 3.47
C PRO A 289 27.59 34.88 2.43
N TYR A 290 27.97 34.13 1.38
CA TYR A 290 28.94 34.57 0.38
C TYR A 290 28.30 35.01 -0.94
N LEU A 291 27.14 34.44 -1.30
CA LEU A 291 26.44 34.75 -2.54
C LEU A 291 24.94 34.63 -2.33
N GLU A 292 24.20 35.70 -2.65
CA GLU A 292 22.74 35.63 -2.68
C GLU A 292 22.31 34.71 -3.84
N GLN A 293 21.51 33.69 -3.52
CA GLN A 293 21.03 32.72 -4.50
C GLN A 293 19.55 32.42 -4.26
N PRO A 294 18.75 32.24 -5.34
CA PRO A 294 17.35 31.88 -5.19
C PRO A 294 17.18 30.52 -4.50
N ILE A 295 16.08 30.35 -3.75
CA ILE A 295 15.79 29.10 -3.05
C ILE A 295 15.63 27.93 -4.02
N TRP A 296 15.15 28.22 -5.24
CA TRP A 296 15.01 27.24 -6.30
C TRP A 296 16.33 26.50 -6.63
N GLU A 297 17.48 27.17 -6.54
CA GLU A 297 18.78 26.51 -6.76
C GLU A 297 19.07 25.45 -5.69
N ASN A 298 18.64 25.67 -4.46
CA ASN A 298 18.80 24.71 -3.36
C ASN A 298 17.92 23.47 -3.59
N TYR A 299 16.67 23.67 -4.03
CA TYR A 299 15.76 22.55 -4.35
C TYR A 299 16.30 21.74 -5.54
N LYS A 300 16.80 22.40 -6.59
CA LYS A 300 17.48 21.70 -7.70
C LYS A 300 18.69 20.90 -7.23
N ALA A 301 19.46 21.40 -6.26
CA ALA A 301 20.56 20.64 -5.68
C ALA A 301 20.08 19.35 -5.01
N ILE A 302 19.00 19.42 -4.21
CA ILE A 302 18.40 18.22 -3.60
C ILE A 302 17.97 17.21 -4.67
N PHE A 303 17.30 17.65 -5.74
CA PHE A 303 16.88 16.74 -6.82
C PHE A 303 18.05 16.03 -7.49
N ARG A 304 19.17 16.74 -7.69
CA ARG A 304 20.41 16.12 -8.18
C ARG A 304 20.99 15.13 -7.18
N TRP A 305 20.99 15.45 -5.89
CA TRP A 305 21.46 14.54 -4.84
C TRP A 305 20.63 13.27 -4.77
N VAL A 306 19.30 13.37 -4.88
CA VAL A 306 18.42 12.21 -4.94
C VAL A 306 18.74 11.38 -6.19
N HIS A 307 18.94 11.98 -7.35
CA HIS A 307 19.20 11.23 -8.57
C HIS A 307 20.58 10.53 -8.61
N GLN A 308 21.63 11.22 -8.15
CA GLN A 308 23.04 10.81 -8.34
C GLN A 308 23.73 10.38 -7.04
N GLY A 309 23.07 10.56 -5.90
CA GLY A 309 23.67 10.46 -4.57
C GLY A 309 24.46 11.72 -4.19
N ASN A 310 24.73 11.87 -2.90
CA ASN A 310 25.61 12.91 -2.36
C ASN A 310 26.34 12.43 -1.11
N LYS A 311 27.58 11.97 -1.29
CA LYS A 311 28.46 11.51 -0.20
C LYS A 311 29.01 12.65 0.68
N ARG A 312 28.90 13.90 0.24
CA ARG A 312 29.45 15.07 0.94
C ARG A 312 28.43 15.76 1.85
N TYR A 313 27.16 15.37 1.77
CA TYR A 313 26.16 15.84 2.71
C TYR A 313 26.42 15.27 4.11
N ARG A 314 25.94 15.94 5.17
CA ARG A 314 26.22 15.57 6.56
C ARG A 314 25.90 14.10 6.84
N ILE A 315 24.78 13.64 6.29
CA ILE A 315 24.39 12.23 6.21
C ILE A 315 24.46 11.86 4.72
N PRO A 316 25.27 10.87 4.30
CA PRO A 316 25.38 10.49 2.91
C PRO A 316 24.01 10.16 2.29
N ILE A 317 23.73 10.75 1.14
CA ILE A 317 22.51 10.49 0.37
C ILE A 317 22.84 9.42 -0.69
N GLU A 318 22.12 8.30 -0.65
CA GLU A 318 22.20 7.27 -1.68
C GLU A 318 21.46 7.69 -2.96
N ALA A 319 21.84 7.11 -4.09
CA ALA A 319 21.25 7.44 -5.38
C ALA A 319 19.94 6.68 -5.61
N TYR A 320 18.91 7.43 -6.00
CA TYR A 320 17.61 6.96 -6.46
C TYR A 320 17.40 7.40 -7.93
N PRO A 321 17.81 6.59 -8.92
CA PRO A 321 17.87 6.98 -10.34
C PRO A 321 16.51 6.96 -11.03
N LEU A 322 15.49 7.55 -10.41
CA LEU A 322 14.16 7.70 -10.97
C LEU A 322 14.17 8.74 -12.11
N SER A 323 13.46 8.45 -13.20
CA SER A 323 13.36 9.34 -14.36
C SER A 323 12.79 10.71 -14.01
N ILE A 324 11.90 10.79 -13.01
CA ILE A 324 11.34 12.05 -12.53
C ILE A 324 12.42 12.99 -11.99
N PHE A 325 13.53 12.50 -11.43
CA PHE A 325 14.64 13.31 -10.92
C PHE A 325 15.77 13.53 -11.93
N ALA A 326 15.71 12.92 -13.10
CA ALA A 326 16.67 13.21 -14.17
C ALA A 326 16.61 14.69 -14.56
N SER A 327 17.76 15.26 -14.94
CA SER A 327 17.87 16.67 -15.34
C SER A 327 16.89 16.98 -16.47
N ASP A 328 16.08 18.02 -16.28
CA ASP A 328 15.07 18.47 -17.22
C ASP A 328 15.44 19.86 -17.72
N ARG A 329 15.67 19.98 -19.03
CA ARG A 329 16.10 21.26 -19.64
C ARG A 329 15.06 22.36 -19.42
N LEU A 330 13.77 22.03 -19.45
CA LEU A 330 12.73 23.03 -19.27
C LEU A 330 12.58 23.39 -17.79
N LEU A 331 12.38 22.41 -16.91
CA LEU A 331 12.13 22.69 -15.49
C LEU A 331 13.36 23.22 -14.76
N ASP A 332 14.55 22.69 -15.04
CA ASP A 332 15.75 23.00 -14.25
C ASP A 332 16.55 24.18 -14.82
N GLN A 333 16.38 24.51 -16.11
CA GLN A 333 17.15 25.58 -16.78
C GLN A 333 16.27 26.72 -17.34
N ALA A 334 15.17 26.42 -18.04
CA ALA A 334 14.35 27.46 -18.69
C ALA A 334 13.27 28.06 -17.77
N LEU A 335 12.72 27.27 -16.86
CA LEU A 335 11.72 27.67 -15.88
C LEU A 335 12.37 28.06 -14.55
N PHE A 336 11.67 28.87 -13.79
CA PHE A 336 12.09 29.34 -12.48
C PHE A 336 10.91 29.32 -11.51
N VAL A 337 11.14 28.86 -10.29
CA VAL A 337 10.15 28.86 -9.22
C VAL A 337 10.52 29.97 -8.23
N GLY A 338 9.68 31.01 -8.15
CA GLY A 338 9.92 32.12 -7.22
C GLY A 338 9.93 31.69 -5.75
N ASP A 339 10.63 32.45 -4.90
CA ASP A 339 10.83 32.11 -3.49
C ASP A 339 9.51 31.98 -2.70
N GLU A 340 8.48 32.75 -3.07
CA GLU A 340 7.14 32.61 -2.48
C GLU A 340 6.47 31.27 -2.84
N LEU A 341 6.67 30.77 -4.07
CA LEU A 341 6.22 29.42 -4.44
C LEU A 341 7.07 28.35 -3.76
N CYS A 342 8.38 28.57 -3.62
CA CYS A 342 9.25 27.67 -2.83
C CYS A 342 8.80 27.61 -1.37
N ARG A 343 8.39 28.74 -0.78
CA ARG A 343 7.81 28.82 0.57
C ARG A 343 6.55 27.97 0.65
N GLN A 344 5.63 28.10 -0.31
CA GLN A 344 4.40 27.31 -0.31
C GLN A 344 4.67 25.82 -0.53
N ILE A 345 5.63 25.46 -1.38
CA ILE A 345 6.07 24.06 -1.59
C ILE A 345 6.60 23.46 -0.28
N LYS A 346 7.37 24.22 0.50
CA LYS A 346 7.84 23.78 1.83
C LYS A 346 6.66 23.40 2.75
N GLU A 347 5.50 24.05 2.61
CA GLU A 347 4.34 23.72 3.45
C GLU A 347 3.82 22.30 3.20
N ILE A 348 4.12 21.69 2.05
CA ILE A 348 3.78 20.29 1.75
C ILE A 348 4.53 19.35 2.69
N THR A 349 5.75 19.68 3.09
CA THR A 349 6.60 18.86 3.97
C THR A 349 6.29 19.06 5.46
N ARG A 350 5.19 19.75 5.80
CA ARG A 350 4.71 19.86 7.18
C ARG A 350 3.85 18.68 7.61
N PHE A 351 3.33 17.94 6.64
CA PHE A 351 2.53 16.75 6.89
C PHE A 351 3.46 15.55 7.00
N ASP A 352 3.20 14.70 7.98
CA ASP A 352 3.97 13.49 8.22
C ASP A 352 3.50 12.38 7.26
N PHE A 353 4.34 12.01 6.29
CA PHE A 353 4.05 10.95 5.31
C PHE A 353 4.25 9.53 5.87
N GLU A 354 4.74 9.40 7.11
CA GLU A 354 4.72 8.13 7.84
C GLU A 354 3.39 7.95 8.60
N GLN A 355 2.89 9.01 9.25
CA GLN A 355 1.77 8.90 10.20
C GLN A 355 0.49 9.65 9.81
N ASP A 356 0.56 10.78 9.10
CA ASP A 356 -0.62 11.57 8.68
C ASP A 356 -1.16 11.13 7.32
N ILE A 357 -0.28 10.92 6.35
CA ILE A 357 -0.68 10.56 4.97
C ILE A 357 -0.55 9.05 4.80
N THR A 358 -1.65 8.33 5.02
CA THR A 358 -1.70 6.88 4.80
C THR A 358 -1.63 6.52 3.31
N ARG A 359 -1.30 5.25 3.01
CA ARG A 359 -1.14 4.75 1.64
C ARG A 359 -2.39 4.99 0.77
N HIS A 360 -3.59 4.71 1.28
CA HIS A 360 -4.83 4.93 0.52
C HIS A 360 -5.15 6.42 0.34
N MET A 361 -4.74 7.29 1.26
CA MET A 361 -4.85 8.74 1.11
C MET A 361 -3.93 9.26 -0.01
N LEU A 362 -2.68 8.81 -0.05
CA LEU A 362 -1.74 9.16 -1.12
C LEU A 362 -2.26 8.70 -2.50
N THR A 363 -2.77 7.47 -2.57
CA THR A 363 -3.43 6.96 -3.78
C THR A 363 -4.64 7.81 -4.19
N GLY A 364 -5.50 8.17 -3.23
CA GLY A 364 -6.64 9.05 -3.48
C GLY A 364 -6.24 10.44 -3.98
N LEU A 365 -5.14 10.98 -3.47
CA LEU A 365 -4.57 12.25 -3.91
C LEU A 365 -4.09 12.20 -5.37
N LEU A 366 -3.36 11.16 -5.74
CA LEU A 366 -2.82 11.02 -7.10
C LEU A 366 -3.93 10.72 -8.11
N ASP A 367 -4.94 9.93 -7.72
CA ASP A 367 -6.13 9.68 -8.54
C ASP A 367 -6.92 10.97 -8.81
N GLU A 368 -7.20 11.78 -7.78
CA GLU A 368 -7.90 13.05 -7.99
C GLU A 368 -7.05 14.07 -8.76
N SER A 369 -5.73 14.03 -8.57
CA SER A 369 -4.78 14.83 -9.33
C SER A 369 -4.89 14.57 -10.83
N LEU A 370 -4.88 13.31 -11.28
CA LEU A 370 -4.99 12.98 -12.70
C LEU A 370 -6.31 13.46 -13.31
N LYS A 371 -7.42 13.33 -12.58
CA LYS A 371 -8.73 13.82 -13.04
C LYS A 371 -8.73 15.34 -13.25
N GLU A 372 -8.09 16.08 -12.35
CA GLU A 372 -7.97 17.53 -12.47
C GLU A 372 -7.06 17.93 -13.63
N LEU A 373 -5.92 17.27 -13.81
CA LEU A 373 -5.01 17.55 -14.94
C LEU A 373 -5.70 17.31 -16.29
N ALA A 374 -6.49 16.23 -16.41
CA ALA A 374 -7.31 15.97 -17.59
C ALA A 374 -8.36 17.08 -17.85
N GLN A 375 -8.84 17.76 -16.81
CA GLN A 375 -9.76 18.90 -16.94
C GLN A 375 -9.03 20.18 -17.32
N TYR A 376 -7.86 20.45 -16.72
CA TYR A 376 -7.06 21.65 -17.00
C TYR A 376 -6.63 21.72 -18.46
N ARG A 377 -6.34 20.58 -19.09
CA ARG A 377 -6.08 20.48 -20.53
C ARG A 377 -7.24 20.91 -21.40
N LYS A 378 -8.48 20.65 -20.96
CA LYS A 378 -9.69 21.00 -21.69
C LYS A 378 -10.07 22.46 -21.48
N ASP A 379 -9.99 22.92 -20.23
CA ASP A 379 -10.35 24.27 -19.84
C ASP A 379 -9.59 24.68 -18.56
N LEU A 380 -8.83 25.76 -18.64
CA LEU A 380 -8.05 26.28 -17.53
C LEU A 380 -8.89 27.02 -16.48
N SER A 381 -10.16 27.33 -16.75
CA SER A 381 -11.08 27.87 -15.75
C SER A 381 -11.24 26.91 -14.55
N TYR A 382 -11.02 25.61 -14.77
CA TYR A 382 -11.05 24.59 -13.73
C TYR A 382 -9.94 24.74 -12.69
N LEU A 383 -8.85 25.49 -12.96
CA LEU A 383 -7.82 25.80 -11.97
C LEU A 383 -8.36 26.55 -10.75
N SER A 384 -9.50 27.24 -10.90
CA SER A 384 -10.16 27.97 -9.81
C SER A 384 -11.22 27.13 -9.09
N LYS A 385 -11.58 25.94 -9.61
CA LYS A 385 -12.60 25.06 -9.02
C LYS A 385 -11.94 24.13 -8.02
N ARG A 386 -12.45 24.11 -6.79
CA ARG A 386 -11.99 23.17 -5.76
C ARG A 386 -12.71 21.84 -5.88
N ARG A 387 -11.95 20.75 -5.83
CA ARG A 387 -12.48 19.40 -5.60
C ARG A 387 -11.95 18.86 -4.29
N SER A 388 -12.78 18.03 -3.66
CA SER A 388 -12.39 17.24 -2.50
C SER A 388 -12.20 15.80 -2.95
N PRO A 389 -11.02 15.19 -2.72
CA PRO A 389 -10.84 13.77 -2.97
C PRO A 389 -11.81 12.97 -2.08
N LYS A 390 -12.32 11.86 -2.60
CA LYS A 390 -13.13 10.90 -1.85
C LYS A 390 -12.25 9.77 -1.32
N LEU A 391 -12.53 9.31 -0.11
CA LEU A 391 -11.81 8.22 0.55
C LEU A 391 -12.77 7.09 0.94
N PRO A 392 -12.46 5.82 0.61
CA PRO A 392 -11.48 5.39 -0.40
C PRO A 392 -11.83 5.93 -1.80
N CYS A 393 -10.83 6.12 -2.67
CA CYS A 393 -11.11 6.51 -4.04
C CYS A 393 -11.70 5.34 -4.84
N LYS A 394 -12.44 5.65 -5.92
CA LYS A 394 -13.12 4.63 -6.74
C LYS A 394 -12.14 3.58 -7.29
N ASN A 395 -10.96 3.98 -7.72
CA ASN A 395 -9.97 3.07 -8.28
C ASN A 395 -9.43 2.08 -7.25
N ILE A 396 -9.35 2.44 -5.95
CA ILE A 396 -9.04 1.48 -4.89
C ILE A 396 -10.14 0.43 -4.81
N LEU A 397 -11.40 0.86 -4.70
CA LEU A 397 -12.52 -0.09 -4.59
C LEU A 397 -12.61 -1.03 -5.81
N GLN A 398 -12.26 -0.53 -7.00
CA GLN A 398 -12.24 -1.32 -8.22
C GLN A 398 -11.04 -2.26 -8.31
N SER A 399 -9.93 -1.97 -7.63
CA SER A 399 -8.73 -2.82 -7.71
C SER A 399 -8.91 -4.18 -7.04
N GLU A 400 -9.97 -4.39 -6.26
CA GLU A 400 -10.36 -5.71 -5.76
C GLU A 400 -10.57 -6.72 -6.89
N SER A 401 -11.01 -6.26 -8.09
CA SER A 401 -11.15 -7.12 -9.26
C SER A 401 -9.81 -7.72 -9.71
N VAL A 402 -8.69 -7.02 -9.50
CA VAL A 402 -7.34 -7.46 -9.87
C VAL A 402 -6.98 -8.73 -9.12
N ILE A 403 -7.29 -8.79 -7.82
CA ILE A 403 -7.06 -9.99 -6.99
C ILE A 403 -7.80 -11.18 -7.59
N LYS A 404 -9.09 -11.00 -7.93
CA LYS A 404 -9.93 -12.07 -8.51
C LYS A 404 -9.42 -12.52 -9.88
N ILE A 405 -8.98 -11.58 -10.73
CA ILE A 405 -8.42 -11.87 -12.05
C ILE A 405 -7.13 -12.70 -11.92
N LEU A 406 -6.22 -12.30 -11.04
CA LEU A 406 -4.94 -12.99 -10.85
C LEU A 406 -5.14 -14.37 -10.23
N GLN A 407 -6.01 -14.49 -9.23
CA GLN A 407 -6.39 -15.79 -8.65
C GLN A 407 -6.97 -16.74 -9.70
N HIS A 408 -7.90 -16.25 -10.53
CA HIS A 408 -8.50 -17.04 -11.59
C HIS A 408 -7.46 -17.50 -12.62
N HIS A 409 -6.60 -16.58 -13.08
CA HIS A 409 -5.54 -16.92 -14.03
C HIS A 409 -4.59 -17.96 -13.47
N LEU A 410 -4.06 -17.75 -12.27
CA LEU A 410 -3.14 -18.69 -11.63
C LEU A 410 -3.79 -20.05 -11.40
N SER A 411 -5.11 -20.10 -11.18
CA SER A 411 -5.86 -21.35 -11.04
C SER A 411 -6.06 -22.09 -12.37
N LEU A 412 -6.36 -21.40 -13.47
CA LEU A 412 -6.56 -22.02 -14.80
C LEU A 412 -5.31 -22.71 -15.34
N THR A 413 -4.13 -22.17 -15.02
CA THR A 413 -2.85 -22.75 -15.45
C THR A 413 -2.39 -23.90 -14.54
N ALA A 414 -3.18 -24.28 -13.53
CA ALA A 414 -2.84 -25.40 -12.65
C ALA A 414 -3.04 -26.73 -13.40
N PRO A 415 -2.04 -27.63 -13.43
CA PRO A 415 -2.30 -29.01 -13.84
C PRO A 415 -3.39 -29.62 -12.94
N GLN A 416 -4.19 -30.53 -13.49
CA GLN A 416 -5.14 -31.33 -12.69
C GLN A 416 -4.37 -32.33 -11.81
N VAL A 417 -3.67 -31.81 -10.80
CA VAL A 417 -3.06 -32.60 -9.74
C VAL A 417 -4.20 -33.02 -8.82
N GLN A 418 -4.22 -34.29 -8.40
CA GLN A 418 -5.14 -34.75 -7.36
C GLN A 418 -4.98 -33.85 -6.13
N SER A 419 -6.10 -33.40 -5.55
CA SER A 419 -6.06 -32.58 -4.35
C SER A 419 -5.25 -33.31 -3.27
N PRO A 420 -4.26 -32.66 -2.61
CA PRO A 420 -3.49 -33.29 -1.52
C PRO A 420 -4.40 -33.89 -0.45
N ALA A 421 -5.58 -33.31 -0.24
CA ALA A 421 -6.58 -33.80 0.71
C ALA A 421 -7.21 -35.18 0.36
N SER A 422 -7.03 -35.69 -0.85
CA SER A 422 -7.59 -36.97 -1.32
C SER A 422 -6.65 -38.18 -1.18
N LEU A 423 -5.40 -37.98 -0.74
CA LEU A 423 -4.41 -39.05 -0.58
C LEU A 423 -4.47 -39.60 0.85
N ASP A 424 -4.39 -40.91 1.05
CA ASP A 424 -4.52 -41.52 2.38
C ASP A 424 -3.24 -41.44 3.23
N ASN A 425 -2.07 -41.25 2.61
CA ASN A 425 -0.76 -41.33 3.25
C ASN A 425 -0.10 -39.94 3.39
N GLU A 426 0.42 -39.62 4.57
CA GLU A 426 0.98 -38.30 4.91
C GLU A 426 2.19 -37.94 4.04
N SER A 427 3.11 -38.89 3.83
CA SER A 427 4.29 -38.66 2.97
C SER A 427 3.92 -38.37 1.50
N ASP A 428 2.83 -38.98 1.00
CA ASP A 428 2.36 -38.74 -0.36
C ASP A 428 1.66 -37.37 -0.47
N ARG A 429 0.98 -36.90 0.59
CA ARG A 429 0.43 -35.54 0.67
C ARG A 429 1.52 -34.49 0.67
N GLU A 430 2.57 -34.68 1.48
CA GLU A 430 3.71 -33.75 1.54
C GLU A 430 4.37 -33.61 0.17
N ARG A 431 4.64 -34.74 -0.51
CA ARG A 431 5.23 -34.74 -1.85
C ARG A 431 4.34 -34.02 -2.87
N ALA A 432 3.04 -34.32 -2.87
CA ALA A 432 2.08 -33.65 -3.76
C ALA A 432 2.00 -32.13 -3.50
N THR A 433 2.06 -31.71 -2.23
CA THR A 433 2.09 -30.29 -1.86
C THR A 433 3.35 -29.59 -2.34
N ILE A 434 4.52 -30.24 -2.21
CA ILE A 434 5.79 -29.70 -2.72
C ILE A 434 5.74 -29.57 -4.25
N ASP A 435 5.27 -30.60 -4.95
CA ASP A 435 5.14 -30.58 -6.41
C ASP A 435 4.20 -29.45 -6.88
N TYR A 436 3.06 -29.29 -6.21
CA TYR A 436 2.15 -28.16 -6.43
C TYR A 436 2.86 -26.82 -6.21
N CYS A 437 3.61 -26.67 -5.10
CA CYS A 437 4.28 -25.42 -4.77
C CYS A 437 5.35 -25.06 -5.79
N CYS A 438 6.17 -26.02 -6.21
CA CYS A 438 7.19 -25.82 -7.24
C CYS A 438 6.57 -25.39 -8.57
N GLU A 439 5.46 -26.01 -8.98
CA GLU A 439 4.77 -25.64 -10.22
C GLU A 439 4.03 -24.28 -10.12
N TYR A 440 3.47 -23.97 -8.95
CA TYR A 440 2.90 -22.65 -8.68
C TYR A 440 3.98 -21.56 -8.68
N GLN A 441 5.15 -21.83 -8.11
CA GLN A 441 6.27 -20.90 -8.11
C GLN A 441 6.73 -20.56 -9.54
N LYS A 442 6.84 -21.56 -10.42
CA LYS A 442 7.16 -21.32 -11.85
C LYS A 442 6.12 -20.43 -12.51
N ARG A 443 4.83 -20.61 -12.21
CA ARG A 443 3.76 -19.75 -12.75
C ARG A 443 3.88 -18.32 -12.24
N LEU A 444 4.13 -18.12 -10.94
CA LEU A 444 4.36 -16.80 -10.36
C LEU A 444 5.57 -16.10 -10.99
N LEU A 445 6.67 -16.81 -11.25
CA LEU A 445 7.84 -16.23 -11.90
C LEU A 445 7.57 -15.80 -13.34
N ASN A 446 6.73 -16.55 -14.07
CA ASN A 446 6.50 -16.32 -15.50
C ASN A 446 5.30 -15.41 -15.81
N ILE A 447 4.40 -15.16 -14.86
CA ILE A 447 3.19 -14.36 -15.10
C ILE A 447 3.53 -12.96 -15.60
N LYS A 448 2.89 -12.49 -16.66
CA LYS A 448 3.07 -11.12 -17.16
C LYS A 448 1.73 -10.38 -17.04
N VAL A 449 1.71 -9.31 -16.26
CA VAL A 449 0.53 -8.50 -15.94
C VAL A 449 0.71 -7.12 -16.56
N VAL A 450 -0.27 -6.68 -17.35
CA VAL A 450 -0.24 -5.37 -18.00
C VAL A 450 -1.50 -4.55 -17.72
N HIS A 451 -1.33 -3.26 -17.44
CA HIS A 451 -2.44 -2.31 -17.32
C HIS A 451 -2.38 -1.27 -18.45
N PRO A 452 -3.29 -1.31 -19.45
CA PRO A 452 -3.20 -0.48 -20.67
C PRO A 452 -3.58 1.00 -20.51
N LYS A 453 -3.99 1.43 -19.32
CA LYS A 453 -4.24 2.84 -18.92
C LYS A 453 -3.90 3.04 -17.44
N CYS A 454 -2.64 2.88 -17.07
CA CYS A 454 -2.23 2.66 -15.68
C CYS A 454 -2.62 3.78 -14.71
N GLY A 455 -2.90 5.01 -15.17
CA GLY A 455 -3.46 6.07 -14.35
C GLY A 455 -2.60 6.37 -13.13
N SER A 456 -3.16 6.27 -11.93
CA SER A 456 -2.45 6.49 -10.66
C SER A 456 -1.69 5.25 -10.15
N GLY A 457 -1.66 4.16 -10.91
CA GLY A 457 -0.89 2.94 -10.60
C GLY A 457 -1.58 1.97 -9.64
N VAL A 458 -2.79 2.27 -9.15
CA VAL A 458 -3.48 1.49 -8.09
C VAL A 458 -3.59 0.01 -8.41
N PHE A 459 -3.92 -0.32 -9.66
CA PHE A 459 -4.16 -1.70 -10.08
C PHE A 459 -2.83 -2.47 -10.15
N LEU A 460 -1.75 -1.83 -10.60
CA LEU A 460 -0.42 -2.45 -10.63
C LEU A 460 0.16 -2.62 -9.23
N VAL A 461 -0.08 -1.67 -8.31
CA VAL A 461 0.28 -1.83 -6.90
C VAL A 461 -0.51 -2.98 -6.27
N THR A 462 -1.81 -3.09 -6.57
CA THR A 462 -2.62 -4.20 -6.07
C THR A 462 -2.11 -5.55 -6.61
N ALA A 463 -1.72 -5.60 -7.88
CA ALA A 463 -1.08 -6.78 -8.48
C ALA A 463 0.27 -7.11 -7.83
N LEU A 464 1.12 -6.10 -7.61
CA LEU A 464 2.41 -6.25 -6.91
C LEU A 464 2.23 -6.93 -5.56
N GLU A 465 1.34 -6.37 -4.74
CA GLU A 465 1.14 -6.87 -3.38
C GLU A 465 0.52 -8.27 -3.36
N PHE A 466 -0.41 -8.56 -4.28
CA PHE A 466 -0.96 -9.90 -4.43
C PHE A 466 0.14 -10.91 -4.78
N LEU A 467 0.99 -10.59 -5.76
CA LEU A 467 2.08 -11.49 -6.18
C LEU A 467 3.13 -11.67 -5.07
N ILE A 468 3.47 -10.61 -4.32
CA ILE A 468 4.36 -10.72 -3.14
C ILE A 468 3.74 -11.69 -2.12
N SER A 469 2.45 -11.52 -1.80
CA SER A 469 1.75 -12.39 -0.84
C SER A 469 1.71 -13.85 -1.29
N GLU A 470 1.55 -14.12 -2.59
CA GLU A 470 1.58 -15.49 -3.12
C GLU A 470 3.00 -16.09 -3.11
N HIS A 471 4.03 -15.29 -3.39
CA HIS A 471 5.42 -15.73 -3.23
C HIS A 471 5.75 -16.07 -1.77
N GLU A 472 5.31 -15.24 -0.82
CA GLU A 472 5.44 -15.51 0.63
C GLU A 472 4.77 -16.82 1.01
N ARG A 473 3.56 -17.04 0.53
CA ARG A 473 2.81 -18.27 0.80
C ARG A 473 3.53 -19.51 0.28
N ILE A 474 3.99 -19.47 -0.97
CA ILE A 474 4.69 -20.61 -1.58
C ILE A 474 6.04 -20.85 -0.93
N HIS A 475 6.80 -19.80 -0.61
CA HIS A 475 8.04 -19.92 0.14
C HIS A 475 7.78 -20.65 1.47
N TYR A 476 6.77 -20.21 2.22
CA TYR A 476 6.39 -20.85 3.48
C TYR A 476 6.03 -22.33 3.32
N LEU A 477 5.18 -22.67 2.35
CA LEU A 477 4.77 -24.07 2.14
C LEU A 477 5.96 -24.96 1.76
N ILE A 478 6.88 -24.48 0.92
CA ILE A 478 8.11 -25.22 0.56
C ILE A 478 8.98 -25.42 1.80
N THR A 479 9.25 -24.37 2.58
CA THR A 479 10.06 -24.48 3.80
C THR A 479 9.43 -25.41 4.84
N LYS A 480 8.10 -25.40 4.94
CA LYS A 480 7.36 -26.25 5.88
C LYS A 480 7.47 -27.74 5.53
N PHE A 481 7.29 -28.11 4.26
CA PHE A 481 7.23 -29.52 3.85
C PHE A 481 8.55 -30.06 3.30
N ALA A 482 9.50 -29.19 2.95
CA ALA A 482 10.82 -29.54 2.42
C ALA A 482 11.93 -28.63 2.99
N PRO A 483 12.24 -28.70 4.29
CA PRO A 483 13.20 -27.80 4.95
C PRO A 483 14.62 -27.90 4.39
N ASP A 484 15.01 -29.06 3.85
CA ASP A 484 16.34 -29.30 3.26
C ASP A 484 16.42 -28.92 1.76
N ALA A 485 15.31 -28.50 1.15
CA ALA A 485 15.26 -28.18 -0.27
C ALA A 485 15.64 -26.72 -0.52
N SER A 486 16.78 -26.48 -1.17
CA SER A 486 17.16 -25.18 -1.76
C SER A 486 16.33 -24.87 -3.02
N GLN A 487 15.01 -24.99 -2.94
CA GLN A 487 14.06 -24.90 -4.05
C GLN A 487 13.25 -23.60 -4.07
N SER A 488 13.45 -22.71 -3.10
CA SER A 488 12.76 -21.42 -3.11
C SER A 488 13.41 -20.45 -4.09
N ALA A 489 12.62 -19.87 -5.00
CA ALA A 489 13.09 -18.88 -5.96
C ALA A 489 13.60 -17.59 -5.30
N PHE A 490 13.08 -17.25 -4.11
CA PHE A 490 13.44 -16.04 -3.38
C PHE A 490 13.74 -16.36 -1.92
N VAL A 491 14.80 -15.75 -1.41
CA VAL A 491 15.19 -15.86 0.01
C VAL A 491 14.58 -14.72 0.83
N SER A 492 14.28 -13.57 0.21
CA SER A 492 13.68 -12.42 0.88
C SER A 492 12.53 -11.78 0.10
N LEU A 493 11.69 -11.03 0.82
CA LEU A 493 10.59 -10.24 0.25
C LEU A 493 11.08 -9.17 -0.71
N ALA A 494 12.23 -8.57 -0.40
CA ALA A 494 12.88 -7.57 -1.23
C ALA A 494 13.21 -8.16 -2.61
N ASP A 495 13.73 -9.38 -2.64
CA ASP A 495 14.08 -10.06 -3.89
C ASP A 495 12.83 -10.34 -4.73
N SER A 496 11.75 -10.85 -4.10
CA SER A 496 10.49 -11.09 -4.80
C SER A 496 9.88 -9.79 -5.33
N ALA A 497 9.87 -8.71 -4.55
CA ALA A 497 9.31 -7.43 -4.96
C ALA A 497 10.10 -6.83 -6.13
N MET A 498 11.44 -6.89 -6.08
CA MET A 498 12.31 -6.43 -7.16
C MET A 498 12.05 -7.20 -8.45
N TYR A 499 11.99 -8.53 -8.34
CA TYR A 499 11.73 -9.39 -9.49
C TYR A 499 10.36 -9.11 -10.12
N ILE A 500 9.30 -9.01 -9.31
CA ILE A 500 7.94 -8.73 -9.78
C ILE A 500 7.89 -7.40 -10.54
N LEU A 501 8.52 -6.36 -10.00
CA LEU A 501 8.55 -5.03 -10.61
C LEU A 501 9.32 -5.00 -11.94
N GLN A 502 10.36 -5.82 -12.09
CA GLN A 502 11.21 -5.87 -13.29
C GLN A 502 10.67 -6.81 -14.37
N HIS A 503 10.08 -7.94 -13.96
CA HIS A 503 9.78 -9.03 -14.89
C HIS A 503 8.29 -9.32 -15.03
N ASN A 504 7.45 -9.00 -14.06
CA ASN A 504 6.05 -9.42 -14.07
C ASN A 504 5.05 -8.27 -14.31
N LEU A 505 5.36 -7.05 -13.90
CA LEU A 505 4.43 -5.92 -14.01
C LEU A 505 4.78 -4.97 -15.15
N PHE A 506 3.77 -4.59 -15.93
CA PHE A 506 3.87 -3.70 -17.08
C PHE A 506 2.68 -2.73 -17.10
N GLY A 507 2.87 -1.56 -17.70
CA GLY A 507 1.81 -0.57 -17.80
C GLY A 507 2.09 0.46 -18.88
N CYS A 508 1.01 0.99 -19.45
CA CYS A 508 1.11 2.15 -20.31
C CYS A 508 -0.01 3.15 -20.04
N ASP A 509 0.26 4.40 -20.35
CA ASP A 509 -0.73 5.46 -20.36
C ASP A 509 -0.37 6.51 -21.41
N VAL A 510 -1.37 7.20 -21.96
CA VAL A 510 -1.18 8.29 -22.91
C VAL A 510 -0.78 9.59 -22.21
N SER A 511 -1.00 9.71 -20.90
CA SER A 511 -0.61 10.86 -20.09
C SER A 511 0.76 10.64 -19.47
N ALA A 512 1.73 11.50 -19.77
CA ALA A 512 3.07 11.43 -19.18
C ALA A 512 3.06 11.53 -17.64
N GLU A 513 2.11 12.29 -17.07
CA GLU A 513 1.92 12.41 -15.63
C GLU A 513 1.38 11.11 -15.01
N ALA A 514 0.51 10.38 -15.71
CA ALA A 514 0.03 9.08 -15.23
C ALA A 514 1.16 8.06 -15.21
N VAL A 515 2.00 8.04 -16.24
CA VAL A 515 3.22 7.24 -16.29
C VAL A 515 4.15 7.57 -15.12
N ASP A 516 4.45 8.85 -14.90
CA ASP A 516 5.35 9.29 -13.82
C ASP A 516 4.76 9.06 -12.43
N MET A 517 3.44 9.23 -12.25
CA MET A 517 2.76 8.89 -11.00
C MET A 517 2.77 7.39 -10.72
N THR A 518 2.51 6.56 -11.74
CA THR A 518 2.56 5.11 -11.61
C THR A 518 3.96 4.64 -11.22
N ARG A 519 5.00 5.16 -11.88
CA ARG A 519 6.40 4.89 -11.51
C ARG A 519 6.69 5.34 -10.08
N LEU A 520 6.28 6.56 -9.70
CA LEU A 520 6.44 7.06 -8.35
C LEU A 520 5.82 6.10 -7.32
N VAL A 521 4.54 5.74 -7.46
CA VAL A 521 3.86 4.90 -6.48
C VAL A 521 4.47 3.49 -6.37
N LEU A 522 4.83 2.87 -7.50
CA LEU A 522 5.52 1.58 -7.48
C LEU A 522 6.88 1.67 -6.76
N CYS A 523 7.63 2.76 -6.98
CA CYS A 523 8.91 2.99 -6.32
C CYS A 523 8.74 3.29 -4.82
N LEU A 524 7.75 4.10 -4.42
CA LEU A 524 7.43 4.31 -3.01
C LEU A 524 7.09 2.98 -2.34
N ARG A 525 6.30 2.13 -3.01
CA ARG A 525 5.96 0.83 -2.45
C ARG A 525 7.16 -0.11 -2.34
N SER A 526 8.04 -0.09 -3.34
CA SER A 526 9.31 -0.81 -3.30
C SER A 526 10.17 -0.40 -2.10
N LEU A 527 10.22 0.90 -1.77
CA LEU A 527 11.05 1.43 -0.68
C LEU A 527 10.61 0.97 0.71
N GLU A 528 9.34 0.58 0.87
CA GLU A 528 8.83 -0.01 2.11
C GLU A 528 9.36 -1.45 2.34
N VAL A 529 9.92 -2.10 1.31
CA VAL A 529 10.41 -3.49 1.37
C VAL A 529 11.92 -3.58 1.14
N SER A 530 12.50 -2.70 0.32
CA SER A 530 13.92 -2.69 -0.05
C SER A 530 14.48 -1.27 -0.05
N LYS A 531 15.75 -1.11 0.37
CA LYS A 531 16.44 0.19 0.26
C LYS A 531 16.85 0.55 -1.16
N SER A 532 16.83 -0.41 -2.09
CA SER A 532 17.16 -0.22 -3.50
C SER A 532 15.91 -0.04 -4.35
N LEU A 533 16.02 0.74 -5.43
CA LEU A 533 14.92 0.97 -6.36
C LEU A 533 15.09 0.16 -7.65
N PRO A 534 14.04 -0.52 -8.13
CA PRO A 534 14.05 -1.15 -9.44
C PRO A 534 13.93 -0.09 -10.54
N ASN A 535 14.59 -0.33 -11.66
CA ASN A 535 14.37 0.46 -12.86
C ASN A 535 13.10 -0.02 -13.57
N VAL A 536 11.99 0.69 -13.35
CA VAL A 536 10.67 0.39 -13.95
C VAL A 536 10.39 1.19 -15.23
N ASN A 537 11.39 1.90 -15.79
CA ASN A 537 11.17 2.76 -16.95
C ASN A 537 10.80 1.98 -18.21
N GLN A 538 11.36 0.78 -18.37
CA GLN A 538 11.04 -0.12 -19.48
C GLN A 538 9.68 -0.79 -19.29
N ASN A 539 9.23 -0.96 -18.05
CA ASN A 539 7.97 -1.63 -17.71
C ASN A 539 6.77 -0.70 -17.77
N ILE A 540 6.95 0.59 -17.43
CA ILE A 540 5.89 1.59 -17.44
C ILE A 540 6.19 2.62 -18.54
N GLN A 541 5.43 2.62 -19.62
CA GLN A 541 5.72 3.38 -20.84
C GLN A 541 4.64 4.40 -21.20
N LEU A 542 5.05 5.45 -21.91
CA LEU A 542 4.13 6.45 -22.49
C LEU A 542 3.61 5.92 -23.83
N GLY A 543 2.29 5.91 -23.99
CA GLY A 543 1.63 5.51 -25.22
C GLY A 543 0.43 4.59 -24.99
N GLU A 544 -0.16 4.16 -26.10
CA GLU A 544 -1.13 3.07 -26.12
C GLU A 544 -0.41 1.74 -26.14
N LEU A 545 -1.05 0.68 -25.62
CA LEU A 545 -0.47 -0.66 -25.52
C LEU A 545 0.12 -1.16 -26.86
N ALA A 546 -0.52 -0.85 -27.98
CA ALA A 546 -0.07 -1.26 -29.31
C ALA A 546 1.27 -0.63 -29.75
N ASN A 547 1.66 0.49 -29.13
CA ASN A 547 2.86 1.26 -29.48
C ASN A 547 4.00 1.07 -28.48
N CYS A 548 3.76 0.36 -27.37
CA CYS A 548 4.77 0.14 -26.33
C CYS A 548 5.64 -1.08 -26.66
N ASP A 549 6.94 -0.98 -26.37
CA ASP A 549 7.88 -2.09 -26.49
C ASP A 549 8.38 -2.52 -25.12
N PHE A 550 7.67 -3.48 -24.51
CA PHE A 550 8.02 -4.03 -23.21
C PHE A 550 9.11 -5.13 -23.26
N GLY A 551 9.78 -5.30 -24.40
CA GLY A 551 10.85 -6.26 -24.60
C GLY A 551 10.38 -7.65 -25.04
N GLU A 552 11.35 -8.52 -25.32
CA GLU A 552 11.12 -9.84 -25.92
C GLU A 552 10.32 -10.79 -25.02
N GLU A 553 10.61 -10.83 -23.71
CA GLU A 553 9.87 -11.69 -22.78
C GLU A 553 8.37 -11.38 -22.76
N PHE A 554 8.02 -10.10 -22.81
CA PHE A 554 6.64 -9.66 -22.86
C PHE A 554 5.97 -10.04 -24.18
N LYS A 555 6.66 -9.83 -25.31
CA LYS A 555 6.18 -10.21 -26.65
C LYS A 555 5.92 -11.71 -26.73
N LEU A 556 6.86 -12.54 -26.25
CA LEU A 556 6.69 -13.99 -26.22
C LEU A 556 5.47 -14.43 -25.39
N ALA A 557 5.26 -13.82 -24.22
CA ALA A 557 4.08 -14.09 -23.40
C ALA A 557 2.78 -13.62 -24.09
N SER A 558 2.81 -12.49 -24.79
CA SER A 558 1.72 -11.98 -25.62
C SER A 558 1.35 -12.97 -26.73
N ASP A 559 2.35 -13.47 -27.46
CA ASP A 559 2.15 -14.38 -28.59
C ASP A 559 1.58 -15.73 -28.15
N ARG A 560 1.90 -16.18 -26.93
CA ARG A 560 1.32 -17.38 -26.31
C ARG A 560 -0.06 -17.15 -25.69
N GLY A 561 -0.55 -15.91 -25.64
CA GLY A 561 -1.82 -15.59 -25.00
C GLY A 561 -1.79 -15.69 -23.47
N GLU A 562 -0.62 -15.57 -22.86
CA GLU A 562 -0.37 -15.76 -21.42
C GLU A 562 -0.35 -14.42 -20.64
N LEU A 563 -0.79 -13.32 -21.26
CA LEU A 563 -0.84 -12.01 -20.63
C LEU A 563 -2.11 -11.83 -19.78
N VAL A 564 -1.92 -11.34 -18.55
CA VAL A 564 -3.01 -10.83 -17.73
C VAL A 564 -3.21 -9.35 -18.02
N ILE A 565 -4.27 -9.03 -18.77
CA ILE A 565 -4.64 -7.64 -19.05
C ILE A 565 -5.62 -7.16 -17.98
N LEU A 566 -5.20 -6.21 -17.16
CA LEU A 566 -6.05 -5.56 -16.16
C LEU A 566 -7.01 -4.57 -16.86
N LYS A 567 -8.26 -4.51 -16.39
CA LYS A 567 -9.33 -3.69 -16.99
C LYS A 567 -10.04 -2.82 -15.97
#